data_AF-A0A8R1EGX4-F1
#
_entry.id   AF-A0A8R1EGX4-F1
#
_cell.length_a   1.000
_cell.length_b   1.000
_cell.length_c   1.000
_cell.angle_alpha   90.00
_cell.angle_beta   90.00
_cell.angle_gamma   90.00
#
_symmetry.space_group_name_H-M   'P 1'
#
loop_
_entity.id
_entity.type
_entity.pdbx_description
1 polymer ?
#
loop_
_entity_poly.entity_id
_entity_poly.type
_entity_poly.pdbx_seq_one_letter_code
_entity_poly.pdbx_strand_id
1 'polypeptide(L)'
;MEHLEEKEDDHEDVMQSVESGSNSSLGGPMEATWARMAEEEEEVSIRRRRKLLKGFDVFLRNSVKVEEEVLEKLGFNTTCSRQTRSAVVAPLRKFGEELRGRWLELGKEAWMRPVMNVMRVLNADNADDLERSFIENNNE
;
A
#
# COMPACT_ATOMS: atom_id res chain seq x y z
N MET A 1 9.53 -11.99 -82.86
CA MET A 1 8.71 -13.07 -82.28
C MET A 1 9.68 -14.16 -81.90
N GLU A 2 10.21 -14.07 -80.68
CA GLU A 2 10.97 -15.15 -80.04
C GLU A 2 10.46 -15.19 -78.59
N HIS A 3 9.81 -16.30 -78.26
CA HIS A 3 9.32 -16.63 -76.93
C HIS A 3 10.51 -17.15 -76.11
N LEU A 4 10.73 -16.57 -74.92
CA LEU A 4 11.58 -17.15 -73.89
C LEU A 4 10.65 -17.66 -72.80
N GLU A 5 10.55 -18.99 -72.72
CA GLU A 5 9.86 -19.73 -71.67
C GLU A 5 10.52 -19.43 -70.31
N GLU A 6 9.71 -19.02 -69.35
CA GLU A 6 10.08 -18.98 -67.94
C GLU A 6 10.20 -20.42 -67.44
N LYS A 7 11.36 -20.76 -66.89
CA LYS A 7 11.61 -22.03 -66.22
C LYS A 7 11.35 -21.83 -64.73
N GLU A 8 10.23 -22.36 -64.25
CA GLU A 8 9.94 -22.46 -62.82
C GLU A 8 10.89 -23.51 -62.20
N ASP A 9 11.70 -23.08 -61.24
CA ASP A 9 12.54 -23.96 -60.41
C ASP A 9 11.70 -24.42 -59.20
N ASP A 10 11.26 -25.69 -59.25
CA ASP A 10 10.64 -26.40 -58.13
C ASP A 10 11.70 -26.73 -57.07
N HIS A 11 11.80 -25.90 -56.04
CA HIS A 11 12.43 -26.28 -54.78
C HIS A 11 11.35 -26.74 -53.79
N GLU A 12 11.16 -28.07 -53.69
CA GLU A 12 10.39 -28.70 -52.62
C GLU A 12 11.08 -28.47 -51.27
N ASP A 13 10.56 -27.53 -50.48
CA ASP A 13 10.91 -27.38 -49.07
C ASP A 13 10.26 -28.53 -48.28
N VAL A 14 11.06 -29.55 -47.98
CA VAL A 14 10.68 -30.66 -47.09
C VAL A 14 10.55 -30.13 -45.67
N MET A 15 9.36 -29.65 -45.32
CA MET A 15 8.98 -29.34 -43.95
C MET A 15 8.87 -30.65 -43.16
N GLN A 16 9.92 -30.98 -42.38
CA GLN A 16 9.82 -32.01 -41.35
C GLN A 16 8.75 -31.60 -40.34
N SER A 17 7.61 -32.30 -40.40
CA SER A 17 6.52 -32.18 -39.44
C SER A 17 7.02 -32.65 -38.07
N VAL A 18 7.30 -31.69 -37.19
CA VAL A 18 7.50 -31.96 -35.77
C VAL A 18 6.11 -32.11 -35.18
N GLU A 19 5.72 -33.34 -34.87
CA GLU A 19 4.47 -33.63 -34.15
C GLU A 19 4.50 -32.93 -32.79
N SER A 20 3.92 -31.73 -32.74
CA SER A 20 3.60 -31.04 -31.50
C SER A 20 2.37 -31.72 -30.90
N GLY A 21 2.63 -32.81 -30.18
CA GLY A 21 1.73 -33.31 -29.15
C GLY A 21 1.63 -32.30 -28.01
N SER A 22 0.89 -31.21 -28.22
CA SER A 22 0.54 -30.27 -27.15
C SER A 22 -0.52 -30.91 -26.26
N ASN A 23 -0.07 -31.69 -25.29
CA ASN A 23 -0.85 -31.96 -24.09
C ASN A 23 -0.79 -30.72 -23.19
N SER A 24 -1.76 -29.83 -23.38
CA SER A 24 -2.01 -28.68 -22.51
C SER A 24 -2.24 -29.15 -21.07
N SER A 25 -1.27 -28.94 -20.19
CA SER A 25 -1.49 -28.84 -18.74
C SER A 25 -0.15 -28.58 -18.06
N LEU A 26 0.39 -27.37 -18.17
CA LEU A 26 1.25 -26.76 -17.14
C LEU A 26 1.62 -25.37 -17.65
N GLY A 27 1.28 -24.34 -16.89
CA GLY A 27 1.61 -22.96 -17.22
C GLY A 27 3.10 -22.80 -17.53
N GLY A 28 3.42 -22.10 -18.61
CA GLY A 28 4.79 -22.01 -19.11
C GLY A 28 5.73 -21.28 -18.13
N PRO A 29 7.08 -21.36 -18.33
CA PRO A 29 8.07 -20.68 -17.49
C PRO A 29 7.80 -19.17 -17.28
N MET A 30 7.17 -18.52 -18.27
CA MET A 30 6.73 -17.12 -18.22
C MET A 30 5.59 -16.89 -17.22
N GLU A 31 4.56 -17.72 -17.21
CA GLU A 31 3.43 -17.58 -16.27
C GLU A 31 3.88 -17.79 -14.82
N ALA A 32 4.77 -18.76 -14.58
CA ALA A 32 5.39 -18.96 -13.28
C ALA A 32 6.22 -17.74 -12.83
N THR A 33 6.84 -17.03 -13.77
CA THR A 33 7.62 -15.81 -13.49
C THR A 33 6.71 -14.63 -13.13
N TRP A 34 5.59 -14.46 -13.83
CA TRP A 34 4.59 -13.42 -13.51
C TRP A 34 3.91 -13.67 -12.16
N ALA A 35 3.54 -14.92 -11.86
CA ALA A 35 2.96 -15.28 -10.57
C ALA A 35 3.91 -14.94 -9.41
N ARG A 36 5.19 -15.29 -9.54
CA ARG A 36 6.22 -14.91 -8.55
C ARG A 36 6.35 -13.40 -8.37
N MET A 37 6.34 -12.63 -9.46
CA MET A 37 6.40 -11.17 -9.37
C MET A 37 5.18 -10.60 -8.63
N ALA A 38 3.98 -11.10 -8.91
CA ALA A 38 2.76 -10.67 -8.22
C ALA A 38 2.80 -10.99 -6.71
N GLU A 39 3.29 -12.17 -6.33
CA GLU A 39 3.50 -12.55 -4.93
C GLU A 39 4.52 -11.63 -4.23
N GLU A 40 5.62 -11.30 -4.90
CA GLU A 40 6.64 -10.39 -4.39
C GLU A 40 6.08 -8.97 -4.18
N GLU A 41 5.27 -8.47 -5.11
CA GLU A 41 4.59 -7.17 -4.98
C GLU A 41 3.60 -7.15 -3.81
N GLU A 42 2.80 -8.21 -3.65
CA GLU A 42 1.87 -8.34 -2.52
C GLU A 42 2.65 -8.36 -1.19
N GLU A 43 3.77 -9.08 -1.12
CA GLU A 43 4.59 -9.13 0.09
C GLU A 43 5.18 -7.76 0.45
N VAL A 44 5.64 -7.01 -0.55
CA VAL A 44 6.13 -5.63 -0.38
C VAL A 44 5.02 -4.74 0.16
N SER A 45 3.81 -4.82 -0.40
CA SER A 45 2.64 -4.09 0.05
C SER A 45 2.28 -4.42 1.51
N ILE A 46 2.22 -5.71 1.87
CA ILE A 46 1.96 -6.15 3.25
C ILE A 46 3.01 -5.58 4.22
N ARG A 47 4.29 -5.58 3.84
CA ARG A 47 5.38 -5.00 4.66
C ARG A 47 5.21 -3.49 4.83
N ARG A 48 4.83 -2.76 3.77
CA ARG A 48 4.58 -1.30 3.80
C ARG A 48 3.43 -0.97 4.76
N ARG A 49 2.27 -1.62 4.58
CA ARG A 49 1.09 -1.45 5.45
C ARG A 49 1.42 -1.73 6.92
N ARG A 50 2.11 -2.84 7.20
CA ARG A 50 2.52 -3.19 8.57
C ARG A 50 3.44 -2.14 9.19
N LYS A 51 4.39 -1.61 8.43
CA LYS A 51 5.30 -0.56 8.90
C LYS A 51 4.55 0.72 9.23
N LEU A 52 3.62 1.13 8.37
CA LEU A 52 2.77 2.29 8.58
C LEU A 52 1.95 2.18 9.88
N LEU A 53 1.23 1.07 10.05
CA LEU A 53 0.36 0.87 11.21
C LEU A 53 1.14 0.79 12.53
N LYS A 54 2.33 0.17 12.51
CA LYS A 54 3.24 0.20 13.67
C LYS A 54 3.70 1.62 14.01
N GLY A 55 4.03 2.43 12.99
CA GLY A 55 4.37 3.83 13.18
C GLY A 55 3.23 4.63 13.84
N PHE A 56 2.00 4.41 13.39
CA PHE A 56 0.80 5.03 13.97
C PHE A 56 0.53 4.58 15.41
N ASP A 57 0.70 3.29 15.72
CA ASP A 57 0.55 2.79 17.11
C ASP A 57 1.58 3.42 18.05
N VAL A 58 2.84 3.54 17.61
CA VAL A 58 3.88 4.24 18.37
C VAL A 58 3.53 5.72 18.55
N PHE A 59 3.04 6.39 17.50
CA PHE A 59 2.58 7.78 17.57
C PHE A 59 1.46 7.96 18.61
N LEU A 60 0.44 7.11 18.57
CA LEU A 60 -0.71 7.16 19.48
C LEU A 60 -0.28 6.92 20.94
N ARG A 61 0.60 5.96 21.19
CA ARG A 61 1.15 5.69 22.53
C ARG A 61 1.97 6.87 23.08
N ASN A 62 2.66 7.60 22.20
CA ASN A 62 3.50 8.74 22.59
C ASN A 62 2.74 10.08 22.61
N SER A 63 1.47 10.13 22.19
CA SER A 63 0.72 11.38 22.06
C SER A 63 0.64 12.21 23.35
N VAL A 64 0.44 11.58 24.52
CA VAL A 64 0.44 12.26 25.83
C VAL A 64 1.81 12.89 26.12
N LYS A 65 2.89 12.15 25.84
CA LYS A 65 4.25 12.64 26.04
C LYS A 65 4.52 13.88 25.19
N VAL A 66 4.03 13.91 23.96
CA VAL A 66 4.14 15.08 23.08
C VAL A 66 3.40 16.29 23.67
N GLU A 67 2.19 16.10 24.23
CA GLU A 67 1.45 17.17 24.91
C GLU A 67 2.24 17.75 26.10
N GLU A 68 2.92 16.90 26.87
CA GLU A 68 3.77 17.29 27.99
C GLU A 68 5.04 18.03 27.53
N GLU A 69 5.74 17.51 26.52
CA GLU A 69 6.93 18.13 25.94
C GLU A 69 6.63 19.53 25.37
N VAL A 70 5.46 19.71 24.73
CA VAL A 70 5.03 21.03 24.25
C VAL A 70 4.82 22.00 25.41
N LEU A 71 4.16 21.56 26.48
CA LEU A 71 3.95 22.40 27.67
C LEU A 71 5.27 22.79 28.35
N GLU A 72 6.20 21.84 28.46
CA GLU A 72 7.53 22.06 29.02
C GLU A 72 8.34 23.06 28.17
N LYS A 73 8.39 22.84 26.85
CA LYS A 73 9.07 23.75 25.93
C LYS A 73 8.48 25.16 25.97
N LEU A 74 7.16 25.30 26.07
CA LEU A 74 6.54 26.62 26.27
C LEU A 74 6.99 27.27 27.58
N GLY A 75 7.17 26.49 28.65
CA GLY A 75 7.69 26.97 29.92
C GLY A 75 9.15 27.43 29.87
N PHE A 76 9.98 26.75 29.08
CA PHE A 76 11.39 27.11 28.93
C PHE A 76 11.61 28.31 28.00
N ASN A 77 10.84 28.39 26.91
CA ASN A 77 11.10 29.34 25.81
C ASN A 77 10.29 30.63 25.92
N THR A 78 9.36 30.75 26.87
CA THR A 78 8.48 31.92 26.99
C THR A 78 8.35 32.38 28.43
N THR A 79 8.06 33.67 28.62
CA THR A 79 7.83 34.28 29.94
C THR A 79 6.34 34.28 30.34
N CYS A 80 5.47 33.64 29.54
CA CYS A 80 4.04 33.72 29.75
C CYS A 80 3.54 32.86 30.93
N SER A 81 2.41 33.28 31.49
CA SER A 81 1.83 32.65 32.68
C SER A 81 1.54 31.16 32.46
N ARG A 82 1.44 30.39 33.55
CA ARG A 82 1.04 28.97 33.48
C ARG A 82 -0.34 28.81 32.82
N GLN A 83 -1.26 29.73 33.10
CA GLN A 83 -2.60 29.75 32.52
C GLN A 83 -2.56 29.95 31.00
N THR A 84 -1.75 30.90 30.52
CA THR A 84 -1.55 31.13 29.08
C THR A 84 -0.98 29.89 28.39
N ARG A 85 0.07 29.28 28.96
CA ARG A 85 0.66 28.04 28.42
C ARG A 85 -0.36 26.90 28.39
N SER A 86 -1.13 26.75 29.46
CA SER A 86 -2.20 25.74 29.51
C SER A 86 -3.28 25.99 28.46
N ALA A 87 -3.65 27.24 28.22
CA ALA A 87 -4.64 27.59 27.18
C ALA A 87 -4.11 27.27 25.77
N VAL A 88 -2.82 27.48 25.51
CA VAL A 88 -2.18 27.12 24.23
C VAL A 88 -2.15 25.60 24.00
N VAL A 89 -1.91 24.82 25.06
CA VAL A 89 -1.82 23.34 24.96
C VAL A 89 -3.20 22.66 25.00
N ALA A 90 -4.25 23.34 25.47
CA ALA A 90 -5.58 22.74 25.61
C ALA A 90 -6.17 22.18 24.30
N PRO A 91 -6.08 22.84 23.13
CA PRO A 91 -6.54 22.26 21.86
C PRO A 91 -5.78 20.99 21.48
N LEU A 92 -4.46 20.95 21.74
CA LEU A 92 -3.63 19.78 21.46
C LEU A 92 -4.02 18.59 22.33
N ARG A 93 -4.28 18.81 23.62
CA ARG A 93 -4.78 17.78 24.54
C ARG A 93 -6.12 17.22 24.08
N LYS A 94 -7.07 18.11 23.74
CA LYS A 94 -8.38 17.70 23.24
C LYS A 94 -8.25 16.83 21.99
N PHE A 95 -7.43 17.25 21.04
CA PHE A 95 -7.16 16.47 19.83
C PHE A 95 -6.52 15.11 20.14
N GLY A 96 -5.52 15.08 21.01
CA GLY A 96 -4.88 13.83 21.45
C GLY A 96 -5.84 12.88 22.16
N GLU A 97 -6.72 13.40 23.01
CA GLU A 97 -7.78 12.65 23.68
C GLU A 97 -8.76 12.03 22.68
N GLU A 98 -9.26 12.82 21.72
CA GLU A 98 -10.17 12.33 20.67
C GLU A 98 -9.50 11.25 19.79
N LEU A 99 -8.24 11.45 19.40
CA LEU A 99 -7.46 10.47 18.63
C LEU A 99 -7.29 9.16 19.40
N ARG A 100 -6.87 9.23 20.67
CA ARG A 100 -6.74 8.04 21.52
C ARG A 100 -8.08 7.37 21.78
N GLY A 101 -9.17 8.15 21.92
CA GLY A 101 -10.53 7.65 22.06
C GLY A 101 -10.96 6.79 20.87
N ARG A 102 -10.80 7.31 19.64
CA ARG A 102 -11.09 6.54 18.41
C ARG A 102 -10.21 5.30 18.26
N TRP A 103 -8.94 5.41 18.66
CA TRP A 103 -8.04 4.25 18.66
C TRP A 103 -8.49 3.16 19.64
N LEU A 104 -9.01 3.54 20.81
CA LEU A 104 -9.61 2.60 21.76
C LEU A 104 -10.86 1.94 21.18
N GLU A 105 -11.74 2.70 20.54
CA GLU A 105 -12.96 2.20 19.87
C GLU A 105 -12.65 1.18 18.77
N LEU A 106 -11.52 1.34 18.05
CA LEU A 106 -11.04 0.40 17.04
C LEU A 106 -10.44 -0.89 17.62
N GLY A 107 -10.52 -1.10 18.93
CA GLY A 107 -10.04 -2.32 19.59
C GLY A 107 -8.62 -2.21 20.13
N LYS A 108 -8.08 -0.99 20.31
CA LYS A 108 -6.80 -0.67 20.94
C LYS A 108 -5.60 -1.46 20.42
N GLU A 109 -5.34 -2.66 20.93
CA GLU A 109 -4.21 -3.51 20.52
C GLU A 109 -4.59 -4.41 19.33
N ALA A 110 -5.88 -4.65 19.09
CA ALA A 110 -6.39 -5.49 18.00
C ALA A 110 -6.66 -4.73 16.70
N TRP A 111 -6.63 -3.39 16.71
CA TRP A 111 -7.05 -2.53 15.59
C TRP A 111 -6.27 -2.74 14.28
N MET A 112 -5.02 -3.18 14.36
CA MET A 112 -4.16 -3.31 13.17
C MET A 112 -4.71 -4.34 12.19
N ARG A 113 -5.31 -5.43 12.66
CA ARG A 113 -5.82 -6.50 11.78
C ARG A 113 -7.00 -6.05 10.90
N PRO A 114 -8.08 -5.46 11.44
CA PRO A 114 -9.16 -4.96 10.60
C PRO A 114 -8.67 -3.85 9.66
N VAL A 115 -7.78 -2.95 10.10
CA VAL A 115 -7.23 -1.91 9.22
C VAL A 115 -6.36 -2.49 8.10
N MET A 116 -5.50 -3.47 8.38
CA MET A 116 -4.76 -4.20 7.35
C MET A 116 -5.71 -4.82 6.31
N ASN A 117 -6.84 -5.37 6.73
CA ASN A 117 -7.80 -5.96 5.81
C ASN A 117 -8.49 -4.89 4.94
N VAL A 118 -8.87 -3.75 5.51
CA VAL A 118 -9.44 -2.62 4.75
C VAL A 118 -8.42 -2.10 3.74
N MET A 119 -7.17 -1.87 4.15
CA MET A 119 -6.09 -1.44 3.25
C MET A 119 -5.86 -2.44 2.12
N ARG A 120 -5.94 -3.75 2.41
CA ARG A 120 -5.83 -4.79 1.36
C ARG A 120 -7.00 -4.73 0.37
N VAL A 121 -8.23 -4.63 0.85
CA VAL A 121 -9.43 -4.58 0.00
C VAL A 121 -9.43 -3.35 -0.89
N LEU A 122 -8.99 -2.21 -0.35
CA LEU A 122 -8.89 -0.95 -1.08
C LEU A 122 -7.58 -0.82 -1.89
N ASN A 123 -6.74 -1.86 -1.91
CA ASN A 123 -5.42 -1.83 -2.53
C ASN A 123 -4.55 -0.60 -2.12
N ALA A 124 -4.66 -0.19 -0.87
CA ALA A 124 -4.00 0.98 -0.31
C ALA A 124 -2.73 0.59 0.46
N ASP A 125 -1.62 1.29 0.22
CA ASP A 125 -0.37 1.05 0.93
C ASP A 125 -0.02 2.17 1.92
N ASN A 126 -0.66 3.33 1.77
CA ASN A 126 -0.46 4.51 2.60
C ASN A 126 -1.78 5.26 2.88
N ALA A 127 -1.70 6.35 3.64
CA ALA A 127 -2.86 7.16 4.02
C ALA A 127 -3.51 7.85 2.81
N ASP A 128 -2.70 8.36 1.88
CA ASP A 128 -3.19 9.05 0.68
C ASP A 128 -3.95 8.07 -0.24
N ASP A 129 -3.48 6.82 -0.37
CA ASP A 129 -4.20 5.78 -1.11
C ASP A 129 -5.55 5.48 -0.47
N LEU A 130 -5.60 5.45 0.87
CA LEU A 130 -6.82 5.18 1.62
C LEU A 130 -7.83 6.33 1.45
N GLU A 131 -7.36 7.58 1.48
CA GLU A 131 -8.16 8.77 1.24
C GLU A 131 -8.71 8.79 -0.21
N ARG A 132 -7.85 8.53 -1.21
CA ARG A 132 -8.26 8.42 -2.61
C ARG A 132 -9.34 7.36 -2.80
N SER A 133 -9.11 6.16 -2.26
CA SER A 133 -10.06 5.04 -2.33
C SER A 133 -11.41 5.40 -1.70
N PHE A 134 -11.42 6.16 -0.60
CA PHE A 134 -12.66 6.61 0.01
C PHE A 134 -13.40 7.63 -0.87
N ILE A 135 -12.70 8.60 -1.45
CA ILE A 135 -13.31 9.61 -2.32
C ILE A 135 -13.91 8.96 -3.57
N GLU A 136 -13.19 8.06 -4.21
CA GLU A 136 -13.64 7.36 -5.42
C GLU A 136 -14.91 6.53 -5.15
N ASN A 137 -14.93 5.75 -4.06
CA ASN A 137 -16.08 4.92 -3.70
C ASN A 137 -17.34 5.71 -3.25
N ASN A 138 -17.22 6.99 -2.89
CA ASN A 138 -18.37 7.81 -2.48
C ASN A 138 -18.96 8.66 -3.63
N ASN A 139 -18.34 8.64 -4.80
CA ASN A 139 -18.78 9.38 -5.99
C ASN A 139 -19.44 8.47 -7.05
N GLU A 140 -19.60 7.18 -6.76
CA GLU A 140 -20.37 6.19 -7.53
C GLU A 140 -21.78 6.02 -6.98
#